data_AF-A0A8C0MMV7-F1
#
_entry.id   AF-A0A8C0MMV7-F1
#
_cell.length_a   1.000
_cell.length_b   1.000
_cell.length_c   1.000
_cell.angle_alpha   90.00
_cell.angle_beta   90.00
_cell.angle_gamma   90.00
#
_symmetry.space_group_name_H-M   'P 1'
#
loop_
_entity.id
_entity.type
_entity.pdbx_description
1 polymer ?
#
loop_
_entity_poly.entity_id
_entity_poly.type
_entity_poly.pdbx_seq_one_letter_code
_entity_poly.pdbx_strand_id
1 'polypeptide(L)'
;MSSSSSPPPPPPAGAAGAAISASEKVDGFTRKSVRKAQRQKRSQGSSQFRSQGSQAELHPLPQLKDATSNEQQELFCQKLQQCCILFDFMDSVSDLKSKEIKRATLNELVEYVSTNRGVIVESAYSDIVKMEKAVFMFRRKQYFHFTDFIWFVFRNFENPGKISANIFRTLPPSDNPDFDPEEDEPTLEASWPHIQLVYEFFLRFLESPDFQPSIAKRYIDQKFVQQLLELFDSEDPRERDFLKTVLHRIYGKFLGLRAFIRKQINNIFLRFIYETEHFNGVAELLEILGSIINGFALPLKAEHKQFLMKVLIPMHTAKGLALFHAQVIRGLLKFWPKTCSQKEVMFLGEIEEILDVIEPTQFKKIEEPLFKQISKCVSSSHFQVAERALYFWNNEYILSLIEENIDKILPIMFGSLYKISKEHWNPTIVALVYNVLKTLMEMNGKLFDDLTSSYKAERQREKKKELEREELWKKLEELKLKKALEKQNSAYNMHSILSNTSDE
;
A
#
# COMPACT_ATOMS: atom_id res chain seq x y z
N MET A 1 31.36 -61.66 -21.70
CA MET A 1 32.59 -62.04 -20.95
C MET A 1 32.84 -61.01 -19.86
N SER A 2 33.60 -61.35 -18.82
CA SER A 2 33.52 -60.70 -17.50
C SER A 2 34.87 -60.30 -16.91
N SER A 3 35.00 -59.04 -16.48
CA SER A 3 35.88 -58.53 -15.39
C SER A 3 35.61 -57.02 -15.23
N SER A 4 35.53 -56.33 -14.07
CA SER A 4 35.88 -56.53 -12.64
C SER A 4 37.21 -55.90 -12.19
N SER A 5 37.15 -54.80 -11.43
CA SER A 5 38.21 -54.33 -10.49
C SER A 5 37.67 -53.24 -9.54
N SER A 6 38.25 -53.13 -8.33
CA SER A 6 37.82 -52.30 -7.18
C SER A 6 39.04 -51.82 -6.33
N PRO A 7 38.94 -50.81 -5.43
CA PRO A 7 40.08 -50.09 -4.80
C PRO A 7 40.59 -50.68 -3.46
N PRO A 8 41.86 -50.44 -3.05
CA PRO A 8 42.26 -49.33 -2.13
C PRO A 8 43.67 -48.75 -2.51
N PRO A 9 44.54 -48.09 -1.66
CA PRO A 9 44.41 -47.52 -0.30
C PRO A 9 44.97 -46.06 -0.09
N PRO A 10 44.81 -45.45 1.11
CA PRO A 10 45.55 -44.27 1.64
C PRO A 10 46.59 -44.68 2.73
N PRO A 11 47.16 -43.81 3.61
CA PRO A 11 47.36 -42.33 3.69
C PRO A 11 48.90 -42.01 3.64
N PRO A 12 49.60 -41.27 4.55
CA PRO A 12 49.42 -40.03 5.35
C PRO A 12 50.51 -38.96 4.99
N ALA A 13 51.12 -38.02 5.76
CA ALA A 13 51.05 -37.51 7.16
C ALA A 13 51.68 -36.09 7.32
N GLY A 14 51.23 -35.28 8.31
CA GLY A 14 52.00 -34.20 8.99
C GLY A 14 52.26 -32.86 8.25
N ALA A 15 52.49 -31.71 8.91
CA ALA A 15 52.41 -31.35 10.35
C ALA A 15 52.19 -29.81 10.54
N ALA A 16 51.98 -29.34 11.78
CA ALA A 16 51.39 -28.04 12.13
C ALA A 16 52.34 -26.81 12.19
N GLY A 17 51.76 -25.60 12.18
CA GLY A 17 52.39 -24.32 12.51
C GLY A 17 51.38 -23.15 12.50
N ALA A 18 51.49 -22.19 13.42
CA ALA A 18 50.48 -21.14 13.63
C ALA A 18 51.03 -19.69 13.63
N ALA A 19 50.11 -18.74 13.46
CA ALA A 19 50.27 -17.30 13.20
C ALA A 19 51.24 -16.47 14.07
N ILE A 20 51.69 -15.33 13.52
CA ILE A 20 51.51 -13.95 14.04
C ILE A 20 52.13 -12.91 13.05
N SER A 21 51.74 -11.63 13.15
CA SER A 21 52.04 -10.50 12.24
C SER A 21 53.30 -9.68 12.60
N ALA A 22 53.85 -8.89 11.64
CA ALA A 22 53.91 -7.41 11.71
C ALA A 22 54.76 -6.74 10.60
N SER A 23 54.30 -5.58 10.08
CA SER A 23 55.06 -4.54 9.33
C SER A 23 55.78 -4.95 8.02
N GLU A 24 55.98 -4.15 6.98
CA GLU A 24 55.68 -2.75 6.59
C GLU A 24 55.75 -2.69 5.02
N LYS A 25 55.66 -1.60 4.23
CA LYS A 25 55.63 -0.12 4.40
C LYS A 25 54.98 0.54 3.14
N VAL A 26 54.37 1.73 3.30
CA VAL A 26 54.50 2.98 2.47
C VAL A 26 54.59 2.87 0.92
N ASP A 27 53.83 3.61 0.10
CA ASP A 27 52.69 4.55 0.32
C ASP A 27 51.91 4.78 -1.02
N GLY A 28 50.75 5.45 -0.98
CA GLY A 28 49.97 5.71 -2.21
C GLY A 28 48.59 6.36 -2.02
N PHE A 29 48.56 7.64 -1.64
CA PHE A 29 47.37 8.51 -1.50
C PHE A 29 46.27 8.30 -2.57
N THR A 30 44.97 8.40 -2.27
CA THR A 30 44.33 9.51 -1.51
C THR A 30 43.23 9.11 -0.50
N ARG A 31 43.21 9.80 0.64
CA ARG A 31 42.18 9.71 1.70
C ARG A 31 40.97 10.61 1.43
N LYS A 32 39.74 10.09 1.55
CA LYS A 32 38.54 10.87 1.96
C LYS A 32 37.32 9.98 2.33
N SER A 33 37.43 9.22 3.41
CA SER A 33 36.28 8.71 4.15
C SER A 33 36.57 8.70 5.66
N VAL A 34 35.58 8.39 6.49
CA VAL A 34 35.63 8.37 7.97
C VAL A 34 35.93 9.75 8.61
N ARG A 35 34.96 10.67 8.54
CA ARG A 35 34.69 11.69 9.60
C ARG A 35 33.34 12.38 9.40
N LYS A 36 32.23 11.69 9.73
CA LYS A 36 30.91 12.35 9.86
C LYS A 36 29.90 11.71 10.83
N ALA A 37 30.36 10.92 11.79
CA ALA A 37 29.66 10.89 13.08
C ALA A 37 29.70 12.31 13.68
N GLN A 38 28.69 12.67 14.49
CA GLN A 38 28.54 14.01 15.09
C GLN A 38 28.53 15.21 14.11
N ARG A 39 27.44 15.36 13.34
CA ARG A 39 26.99 16.72 12.96
C ARG A 39 25.48 16.81 12.66
N GLN A 40 24.64 16.62 13.69
CA GLN A 40 23.27 17.14 13.65
C GLN A 40 23.31 18.63 13.31
N LYS A 41 22.70 19.03 12.19
CA LYS A 41 22.49 20.45 11.88
C LYS A 41 21.33 20.93 12.75
N ARG A 42 21.63 21.75 13.76
CA ARG A 42 20.61 22.61 14.40
C ARG A 42 19.96 23.49 13.32
N SER A 43 18.74 23.16 12.92
CA SER A 43 17.84 24.12 12.28
C SER A 43 17.40 25.12 13.33
N GLN A 44 17.70 26.41 13.15
CA GLN A 44 17.19 27.46 14.04
C GLN A 44 15.73 27.79 13.68
N GLY A 45 14.82 26.93 14.11
CA GLY A 45 13.38 27.22 14.12
C GLY A 45 13.07 28.33 15.15
N SER A 46 12.74 29.52 14.67
CA SER A 46 12.69 30.73 15.49
C SER A 46 11.35 30.95 16.22
N SER A 47 11.13 30.26 17.35
CA SER A 47 10.32 30.79 18.48
C SER A 47 10.37 29.86 19.70
N GLN A 48 11.46 29.91 20.47
CA GLN A 48 11.58 29.13 21.71
C GLN A 48 10.79 29.80 22.85
N PHE A 49 9.46 29.67 22.86
CA PHE A 49 8.63 30.11 24.00
C PHE A 49 8.77 29.10 25.16
N ARG A 50 9.96 29.10 25.76
CA ARG A 50 10.28 28.27 26.93
C ARG A 50 9.58 28.85 28.15
N SER A 51 8.36 28.38 28.41
CA SER A 51 7.64 28.73 29.63
C SER A 51 8.50 28.40 30.85
N GLN A 52 8.87 29.41 31.63
CA GLN A 52 9.55 29.23 32.92
C GLN A 52 8.50 28.89 34.00
N GLY A 53 7.82 27.77 33.81
CA GLY A 53 7.13 27.05 34.89
C GLY A 53 8.05 25.98 35.44
N SER A 54 8.09 25.79 36.75
CA SER A 54 8.88 24.75 37.41
C SER A 54 8.58 23.38 36.82
N GLN A 55 9.61 22.54 36.62
CA GLN A 55 9.41 21.13 36.30
C GLN A 55 8.54 20.49 37.39
N ALA A 56 7.39 19.95 36.99
CA ALA A 56 6.50 19.24 37.90
C ALA A 56 7.08 17.84 38.17
N GLU A 57 7.96 17.73 39.16
CA GLU A 57 8.40 16.43 39.65
C GLU A 57 7.18 15.61 40.09
N LEU A 58 7.00 14.43 39.50
CA LEU A 58 5.87 13.58 39.87
C LEU A 58 6.16 12.89 41.20
N HIS A 59 5.20 12.98 42.12
CA HIS A 59 5.14 12.14 43.30
C HIS A 59 4.19 10.95 43.03
N PRO A 60 4.52 9.72 43.45
CA PRO A 60 3.63 8.58 43.27
C PRO A 60 2.40 8.71 44.17
N LEU A 61 1.21 8.55 43.60
CA LEU A 61 -0.05 8.51 44.34
C LEU A 61 -0.30 7.12 44.96
N PRO A 62 -1.07 7.00 46.07
CA PRO A 62 -1.44 5.72 46.69
C PRO A 62 -2.06 4.72 45.70
N GLN A 63 -2.02 3.42 46.00
CA GLN A 63 -2.60 2.40 45.11
C GLN A 63 -4.13 2.34 45.26
N LEU A 64 -4.85 2.20 44.14
CA LEU A 64 -6.32 2.17 44.09
C LEU A 64 -6.91 1.03 44.94
N LYS A 65 -6.21 -0.11 45.04
CA LYS A 65 -6.63 -1.27 45.83
C LYS A 65 -6.68 -1.01 47.34
N ASP A 66 -5.89 -0.04 47.83
CA ASP A 66 -5.68 0.23 49.27
C ASP A 66 -6.61 1.36 49.79
N ALA A 67 -7.31 2.07 48.89
CA ALA A 67 -8.23 3.15 49.20
C ALA A 67 -9.68 2.65 49.37
N THR A 68 -10.52 3.38 50.14
CA THR A 68 -11.94 3.02 50.30
C THR A 68 -12.76 3.37 49.04
N SER A 69 -13.93 2.75 48.86
CA SER A 69 -14.72 2.89 47.62
C SER A 69 -15.12 4.32 47.24
N ASN A 70 -15.20 5.25 48.22
CA ASN A 70 -15.44 6.67 47.94
C ASN A 70 -14.15 7.38 47.48
N GLU A 71 -13.04 7.11 48.16
CA GLU A 71 -11.73 7.69 47.84
C GLU A 71 -11.18 7.16 46.50
N GLN A 72 -11.50 5.91 46.14
CA GLN A 72 -11.09 5.29 44.88
C GLN A 72 -11.49 6.10 43.65
N GLN A 73 -12.71 6.68 43.62
CA GLN A 73 -13.14 7.50 42.48
C GLN A 73 -12.37 8.82 42.39
N GLU A 74 -12.08 9.47 43.51
CA GLU A 74 -11.29 10.71 43.50
C GLU A 74 -9.82 10.41 43.14
N LEU A 75 -9.22 9.38 43.74
CA LEU A 75 -7.87 8.91 43.46
C LEU A 75 -7.70 8.48 42.00
N PHE A 76 -8.71 7.86 41.39
CA PHE A 76 -8.75 7.52 39.97
C PHE A 76 -8.72 8.78 39.09
N CYS A 77 -9.51 9.81 39.43
CA CYS A 77 -9.49 11.10 38.72
C CYS A 77 -8.15 11.84 38.91
N GLN A 78 -7.56 11.80 40.11
CA GLN A 78 -6.23 12.37 40.37
C GLN A 78 -5.12 11.64 39.57
N LYS A 79 -5.17 10.31 39.47
CA LYS A 79 -4.24 9.50 38.63
C LYS A 79 -4.41 9.81 37.14
N LEU A 80 -5.64 9.96 36.63
CA LEU A 80 -5.88 10.42 35.26
C LEU A 80 -5.27 11.80 35.00
N GLN A 81 -5.45 12.76 35.92
CA GLN A 81 -4.83 14.09 35.82
C GLN A 81 -3.29 14.05 35.90
N GLN A 82 -2.71 13.10 36.63
CA GLN A 82 -1.26 12.87 36.64
C GLN A 82 -0.76 12.35 35.28
N CYS A 83 -1.51 11.45 34.64
CA CYS A 83 -1.19 10.91 33.31
C CYS A 83 -1.32 11.93 32.16
N CYS A 84 -1.98 13.07 32.38
CA CYS A 84 -2.05 14.19 31.44
C CYS A 84 -0.71 14.96 31.26
N ILE A 85 0.26 14.78 32.15
CA ILE A 85 1.58 15.43 32.03
C ILE A 85 2.40 14.76 30.92
N LEU A 86 2.88 15.58 29.98
CA LEU A 86 3.72 15.15 28.86
C LEU A 86 5.20 15.17 29.24
N PHE A 87 5.97 14.26 28.65
CA PHE A 87 7.43 14.19 28.78
C PHE A 87 8.06 14.20 27.39
N ASP A 88 9.23 14.85 27.26
CA ASP A 88 10.04 14.74 26.06
C ASP A 88 10.79 13.40 26.09
N PHE A 89 10.65 12.59 25.03
CA PHE A 89 11.36 11.32 24.87
C PHE A 89 12.58 11.42 23.94
N MET A 90 12.79 12.56 23.27
CA MET A 90 14.00 12.83 22.49
C MET A 90 15.23 13.03 23.39
N ASP A 91 15.01 13.51 24.63
CA ASP A 91 16.00 13.41 25.71
C ASP A 91 15.70 12.16 26.56
N SER A 92 16.44 11.08 26.31
CA SER A 92 16.31 9.80 27.01
C SER A 92 16.81 9.80 28.47
N VAL A 93 17.48 10.86 28.93
CA VAL A 93 18.06 10.97 30.28
C VAL A 93 17.20 11.88 31.19
N SER A 94 16.49 12.84 30.59
CA SER A 94 15.51 13.70 31.28
C SER A 94 14.40 12.91 31.99
N ASP A 95 13.98 13.41 33.16
CA ASP A 95 12.74 13.06 33.87
C ASP A 95 12.47 11.55 34.09
N LEU A 96 13.50 10.68 34.07
CA LEU A 96 13.38 9.21 34.18
C LEU A 96 12.45 8.74 35.31
N LYS A 97 12.57 9.33 36.51
CA LYS A 97 11.72 9.05 37.67
C LYS A 97 10.25 9.36 37.40
N SER A 98 9.96 10.52 36.83
CA SER A 98 8.60 10.97 36.50
C SER A 98 8.01 10.17 35.33
N LYS A 99 8.83 9.84 34.33
CA LYS A 99 8.48 8.94 33.22
C LYS A 99 8.06 7.56 33.75
N GLU A 100 8.80 7.01 34.71
CA GLU A 100 8.47 5.72 35.33
C GLU A 100 7.19 5.81 36.19
N ILE A 101 7.01 6.85 37.00
CA ILE A 101 5.79 7.04 37.80
C ILE A 101 4.54 7.11 36.91
N LYS A 102 4.60 7.81 35.78
CA LYS A 102 3.51 7.82 34.79
C LYS A 102 3.30 6.44 34.15
N ARG A 103 4.36 5.70 33.82
CA ARG A 103 4.26 4.33 33.29
C ARG A 103 3.57 3.38 34.28
N ALA A 104 3.97 3.40 35.54
CA ALA A 104 3.37 2.60 36.60
C ALA A 104 1.90 2.96 36.83
N THR A 105 1.58 4.26 36.85
CA THR A 105 0.21 4.75 37.06
C THR A 105 -0.71 4.39 35.88
N LEU A 106 -0.22 4.44 34.64
CA LEU A 106 -0.97 3.99 33.46
C LEU A 106 -1.25 2.48 33.50
N ASN A 107 -0.27 1.64 33.88
CA ASN A 107 -0.49 0.19 34.04
C ASN A 107 -1.55 -0.11 35.12
N GLU A 108 -1.45 0.55 36.28
CA GLU A 108 -2.43 0.41 37.37
C GLU A 108 -3.85 0.81 36.91
N LEU A 109 -3.98 1.89 36.14
CA LEU A 109 -5.25 2.33 35.57
C LEU A 109 -5.82 1.32 34.57
N VAL A 110 -4.98 0.71 33.71
CA VAL A 110 -5.38 -0.36 32.77
C VAL A 110 -5.89 -1.59 33.51
N GLU A 111 -5.15 -2.06 34.52
CA GLU A 111 -5.53 -3.22 35.33
C GLU A 111 -6.83 -2.94 36.09
N TYR A 112 -6.97 -1.77 36.71
CA TYR A 112 -8.12 -1.39 37.52
C TYR A 112 -9.42 -1.37 36.69
N VAL A 113 -9.44 -0.74 35.50
CA VAL A 113 -10.65 -0.70 34.64
C VAL A 113 -10.94 -2.02 33.92
N SER A 114 -9.96 -2.92 33.83
CA SER A 114 -10.13 -4.26 33.24
C SER A 114 -10.70 -5.27 34.24
N THR A 115 -10.37 -5.11 35.53
CA THR A 115 -10.75 -6.05 36.60
C THR A 115 -11.98 -5.63 37.40
N ASN A 116 -12.20 -4.32 37.61
CA ASN A 116 -13.26 -3.81 38.47
C ASN A 116 -14.44 -3.28 37.66
N ARG A 117 -15.66 -3.73 37.99
CA ARG A 117 -16.92 -3.24 37.41
C ARG A 117 -17.50 -2.07 38.18
N GLY A 118 -18.31 -1.25 37.52
CA GLY A 118 -18.96 -0.07 38.09
C GLY A 118 -18.05 1.15 38.28
N VAL A 119 -16.75 1.04 37.95
CA VAL A 119 -15.77 2.14 38.03
C VAL A 119 -16.13 3.33 37.12
N ILE A 120 -16.74 3.06 35.96
CA ILE A 120 -16.94 4.05 34.89
C ILE A 120 -18.21 4.89 35.12
N VAL A 121 -18.16 5.79 36.11
CA VAL A 121 -19.21 6.78 36.43
C VAL A 121 -19.26 7.97 35.45
N GLU A 122 -20.38 8.69 35.39
CA GLU A 122 -20.62 9.77 34.39
C GLU A 122 -19.52 10.85 34.35
N SER A 123 -18.96 11.21 35.51
CA SER A 123 -17.88 12.19 35.65
C SER A 123 -16.59 11.74 34.97
N ALA A 124 -16.22 10.46 35.12
CA ALA A 124 -14.98 9.89 34.60
C ALA A 124 -14.89 9.96 33.06
N TYR A 125 -16.02 9.88 32.34
CA TYR A 125 -16.05 10.06 30.87
C TYR A 125 -15.47 11.41 30.43
N SER A 126 -15.60 12.45 31.27
CA SER A 126 -15.05 13.78 30.97
C SER A 126 -13.52 13.76 31.01
N ASP A 127 -12.94 13.09 32.01
CA ASP A 127 -11.51 13.17 32.31
C ASP A 127 -10.70 12.12 31.56
N ILE A 128 -11.27 10.94 31.31
CA ILE A 128 -10.73 9.92 30.40
C ILE A 128 -10.56 10.51 29.00
N VAL A 129 -11.65 11.04 28.41
CA VAL A 129 -11.61 11.62 27.05
C VAL A 129 -10.83 12.94 27.01
N LYS A 130 -10.55 13.62 28.14
CA LYS A 130 -9.58 14.73 28.21
C LYS A 130 -8.13 14.23 28.17
N MET A 131 -7.79 13.16 28.89
CA MET A 131 -6.45 12.56 28.95
C MET A 131 -5.98 12.04 27.58
N GLU A 132 -6.93 11.70 26.71
CA GLU A 132 -6.73 11.41 25.28
C GLU A 132 -6.55 12.66 24.39
N LYS A 133 -7.19 13.81 24.73
CA LYS A 133 -7.62 14.84 23.75
C LYS A 133 -6.69 15.99 23.38
N ALA A 134 -5.64 16.30 24.15
CA ALA A 134 -4.57 17.15 23.60
C ALA A 134 -3.66 16.26 22.75
N VAL A 135 -2.93 16.79 21.78
CA VAL A 135 -2.63 18.18 21.40
C VAL A 135 -3.08 18.46 19.96
N PHE A 136 -3.81 19.56 19.75
CA PHE A 136 -3.85 20.18 18.41
C PHE A 136 -4.04 21.69 18.47
N MET A 137 -2.92 22.44 18.47
CA MET A 137 -2.94 23.89 18.29
C MET A 137 -1.77 24.44 17.45
N PHE A 138 -1.10 23.60 16.63
CA PHE A 138 0.09 24.01 15.87
C PHE A 138 0.11 23.74 14.36
N ARG A 139 -0.95 23.17 13.76
CA ARG A 139 -1.02 22.99 12.28
C ARG A 139 -2.19 23.71 11.57
N ARG A 140 -2.47 24.96 11.96
CA ARG A 140 -3.12 25.96 11.08
C ARG A 140 -2.21 27.17 10.90
N LYS A 141 -1.20 27.01 10.03
CA LYS A 141 -0.31 28.10 9.60
C LYS A 141 -0.19 28.24 8.08
N GLN A 142 -1.33 28.09 7.40
CA GLN A 142 -1.57 28.65 6.08
C GLN A 142 -3.07 28.92 5.93
N TYR A 143 -3.41 30.14 5.50
CA TYR A 143 -4.77 30.65 5.25
C TYR A 143 -5.76 30.62 6.43
N PHE A 144 -5.94 31.75 7.14
CA PHE A 144 -7.22 32.51 7.15
C PHE A 144 -7.09 33.90 7.84
N HIS A 145 -8.20 34.64 7.93
CA HIS A 145 -8.26 36.09 8.17
C HIS A 145 -8.16 36.57 9.63
N PHE A 146 -7.87 37.87 9.77
CA PHE A 146 -7.67 38.63 11.01
C PHE A 146 -8.80 38.52 12.07
N THR A 147 -10.02 38.16 11.68
CA THR A 147 -11.16 38.00 12.61
C THR A 147 -10.97 36.83 13.56
N ASP A 148 -10.37 35.73 13.11
CA ASP A 148 -10.15 34.53 13.94
C ASP A 148 -9.10 34.79 15.02
N PHE A 149 -8.20 35.77 14.81
CA PHE A 149 -7.20 36.19 15.80
C PHE A 149 -7.85 36.82 17.05
N ILE A 150 -8.93 37.59 16.90
CA ILE A 150 -9.65 38.18 18.04
C ILE A 150 -10.39 37.09 18.82
N TRP A 151 -10.97 36.09 18.15
CA TRP A 151 -11.61 34.94 18.82
C TRP A 151 -10.58 34.05 19.53
N PHE A 152 -9.38 33.90 18.93
CA PHE A 152 -8.22 33.25 19.56
C PHE A 152 -7.76 33.99 20.82
N VAL A 153 -7.70 35.33 20.82
CA VAL A 153 -7.34 36.11 22.02
C VAL A 153 -8.40 35.97 23.11
N PHE A 154 -9.69 36.17 22.80
CA PHE A 154 -10.76 36.13 23.81
C PHE A 154 -10.88 34.76 24.50
N ARG A 155 -10.79 33.64 23.76
CA ARG A 155 -10.95 32.30 24.36
C ARG A 155 -9.74 31.82 25.17
N ASN A 156 -8.60 32.52 25.13
CA ASN A 156 -7.42 32.19 25.94
C ASN A 156 -7.39 32.92 27.30
N PHE A 157 -8.32 33.84 27.58
CA PHE A 157 -8.23 34.69 28.77
C PHE A 157 -8.93 34.15 30.03
N GLU A 158 -9.69 33.06 29.92
CA GLU A 158 -10.63 32.65 30.99
C GLU A 158 -10.16 31.46 31.85
N ASN A 159 -9.04 30.81 31.54
CA ASN A 159 -8.37 29.84 32.44
C ASN A 159 -6.92 29.51 32.00
N PRO A 160 -5.87 30.09 32.63
CA PRO A 160 -4.48 29.86 32.24
C PRO A 160 -3.83 28.53 32.72
N GLY A 161 -4.58 27.63 33.35
CA GLY A 161 -4.04 26.48 34.08
C GLY A 161 -4.27 25.10 33.44
N LYS A 162 -3.18 24.39 33.12
CA LYS A 162 -3.10 22.93 32.90
C LYS A 162 -4.12 22.28 31.96
N ILE A 163 -3.86 22.25 30.65
CA ILE A 163 -4.34 21.15 29.78
C ILE A 163 -3.22 20.68 28.83
N SER A 164 -2.73 19.47 29.08
CA SER A 164 -1.91 18.64 28.19
C SER A 164 -2.44 17.20 28.24
N ALA A 165 -2.18 16.39 27.22
CA ALA A 165 -2.74 15.05 27.03
C ALA A 165 -2.11 14.38 25.79
N ASN A 166 -2.42 13.10 25.58
CA ASN A 166 -1.42 12.14 25.11
C ASN A 166 -1.53 11.66 23.65
N ILE A 167 -2.73 11.40 23.12
CA ILE A 167 -2.87 10.63 21.86
C ILE A 167 -2.72 11.53 20.65
N PHE A 168 -3.55 12.57 20.55
CA PHE A 168 -3.52 13.45 19.40
C PHE A 168 -2.20 14.22 19.37
N ARG A 169 -1.52 14.20 18.24
CA ARG A 169 -0.33 15.03 18.01
C ARG A 169 -0.27 15.38 16.54
N THR A 170 0.39 16.49 16.23
CA THR A 170 0.90 16.63 14.87
C THR A 170 2.04 15.63 14.74
N LEU A 171 1.86 14.63 13.87
CA LEU A 171 2.90 13.66 13.54
C LEU A 171 4.19 14.39 13.13
N PRO A 172 5.38 13.82 13.40
CA PRO A 172 6.63 14.40 12.93
C PRO A 172 6.60 14.57 11.40
N PRO A 173 7.33 15.55 10.85
CA PRO A 173 7.57 15.55 9.40
C PRO A 173 8.36 14.29 9.04
N SER A 174 7.93 13.56 8.01
CA SER A 174 8.71 12.41 7.53
C SER A 174 10.08 12.87 7.04
N ASP A 175 11.13 12.18 7.50
CA ASP A 175 12.53 12.54 7.20
C ASP A 175 12.99 12.01 5.82
N ASN A 176 12.25 11.08 5.18
CA ASN A 176 12.54 10.57 3.84
C ASN A 176 11.41 10.86 2.82
N PRO A 177 11.59 11.83 1.88
CA PRO A 177 10.63 12.09 0.81
C PRO A 177 10.49 10.96 -0.21
N ASP A 178 11.51 10.11 -0.34
CA ASP A 178 11.59 9.01 -1.31
C ASP A 178 11.41 7.63 -0.61
N PHE A 179 10.69 7.61 0.53
CA PHE A 179 10.43 6.40 1.33
C PHE A 179 9.66 5.34 0.53
N ASP A 180 10.22 4.14 0.36
CA ASP A 180 9.47 2.98 -0.14
C ASP A 180 9.03 2.09 1.03
N PRO A 181 7.71 1.97 1.30
CA PRO A 181 7.17 1.14 2.39
C PRO A 181 7.49 -0.36 2.28
N GLU A 182 8.05 -0.82 1.15
CA GLU A 182 8.49 -2.21 0.96
C GLU A 182 9.99 -2.42 1.27
N GLU A 183 10.83 -1.37 1.34
CA GLU A 183 12.29 -1.48 1.53
C GLU A 183 12.85 -0.75 2.77
N ASP A 184 12.26 0.36 3.22
CA ASP A 184 12.78 1.18 4.33
C ASP A 184 12.31 0.71 5.74
N GLU A 185 13.17 0.84 6.76
CA GLU A 185 12.79 0.61 8.16
C GLU A 185 11.87 1.74 8.68
N PRO A 186 10.70 1.45 9.28
CA PRO A 186 9.76 2.47 9.73
C PRO A 186 10.24 3.20 11.00
N THR A 187 10.08 4.53 11.04
CA THR A 187 10.44 5.34 12.21
C THR A 187 9.55 4.99 13.42
N LEU A 188 10.15 4.37 14.44
CA LEU A 188 9.45 4.00 15.67
C LEU A 188 9.26 5.21 16.60
N GLU A 189 8.05 5.35 17.16
CA GLU A 189 7.72 6.43 18.08
C GLU A 189 8.50 6.30 19.41
N ALA A 190 9.32 7.30 19.73
CA ALA A 190 10.17 7.30 20.94
C ALA A 190 9.37 7.31 22.25
N SER A 191 8.17 7.89 22.24
CA SER A 191 7.25 7.93 23.39
C SER A 191 6.31 6.73 23.50
N TRP A 192 6.51 5.70 22.67
CA TRP A 192 5.69 4.47 22.63
C TRP A 192 5.44 3.81 24.00
N PRO A 193 6.41 3.72 24.94
CA PRO A 193 6.16 3.11 26.26
C PRO A 193 5.11 3.81 27.14
N HIS A 194 4.71 5.05 26.80
CA HIS A 194 3.54 5.71 27.40
C HIS A 194 2.33 5.63 26.47
N ILE A 195 2.50 5.88 25.17
CA ILE A 195 1.40 5.88 24.19
C ILE A 195 0.69 4.52 24.10
N GLN A 196 1.43 3.41 24.14
CA GLN A 196 0.86 2.06 24.16
C GLN A 196 -0.15 1.88 25.29
N LEU A 197 0.22 2.28 26.52
CA LEU A 197 -0.63 2.12 27.70
C LEU A 197 -1.85 3.04 27.67
N VAL A 198 -1.75 4.21 27.03
CA VAL A 198 -2.89 5.12 26.82
C VAL A 198 -3.86 4.55 25.79
N TYR A 199 -3.38 3.99 24.66
CA TYR A 199 -4.24 3.29 23.70
C TYR A 199 -4.88 2.05 24.31
N GLU A 200 -4.14 1.26 25.09
CA GLU A 200 -4.66 0.09 25.78
C GLU A 200 -5.73 0.48 26.80
N PHE A 201 -5.48 1.50 27.63
CA PHE A 201 -6.46 2.03 28.57
C PHE A 201 -7.75 2.48 27.86
N PHE A 202 -7.63 3.25 26.77
CA PHE A 202 -8.79 3.70 26.01
C PHE A 202 -9.54 2.53 25.35
N LEU A 203 -8.83 1.52 24.85
CA LEU A 203 -9.43 0.33 24.29
C LEU A 203 -10.19 -0.49 25.36
N ARG A 204 -9.61 -0.70 26.55
CA ARG A 204 -10.30 -1.35 27.67
C ARG A 204 -11.54 -0.57 28.12
N PHE A 205 -11.45 0.76 28.22
CA PHE A 205 -12.59 1.65 28.49
C PHE A 205 -13.69 1.54 27.43
N LEU A 206 -13.34 1.54 26.13
CA LEU A 206 -14.30 1.35 25.04
C LEU A 206 -14.89 -0.07 24.98
N GLU A 207 -14.14 -1.10 25.37
CA GLU A 207 -14.59 -2.49 25.36
C GLU A 207 -15.41 -2.88 26.59
N SER A 208 -15.25 -2.16 27.71
CA SER A 208 -15.95 -2.41 28.98
C SER A 208 -17.47 -2.62 28.79
N PRO A 209 -18.06 -3.61 29.50
CA PRO A 209 -19.51 -3.84 29.48
C PRO A 209 -20.30 -2.69 30.12
N ASP A 210 -19.67 -1.91 31.00
CA ASP A 210 -20.31 -0.82 31.73
C ASP A 210 -20.24 0.52 30.94
N PHE A 211 -19.63 0.50 29.74
CA PHE A 211 -19.49 1.67 28.87
C PHE A 211 -20.83 2.10 28.25
N GLN A 212 -21.18 3.38 28.40
CA GLN A 212 -22.45 3.95 27.96
C GLN A 212 -22.28 4.93 26.77
N PRO A 213 -22.62 4.54 25.52
CA PRO A 213 -22.53 5.42 24.35
C PRO A 213 -23.42 6.66 24.44
N SER A 214 -24.51 6.58 25.22
CA SER A 214 -25.45 7.68 25.52
C SER A 214 -24.79 8.88 26.22
N ILE A 215 -23.81 8.63 27.09
CA ILE A 215 -23.01 9.64 27.80
C ILE A 215 -21.79 10.00 26.95
N ALA A 216 -21.03 8.99 26.51
CA ALA A 216 -19.78 9.17 25.80
C ALA A 216 -19.90 10.01 24.51
N LYS A 217 -21.06 10.01 23.83
CA LYS A 217 -21.32 10.86 22.65
C LYS A 217 -21.23 12.38 22.92
N ARG A 218 -21.23 12.82 24.18
CA ARG A 218 -20.99 14.22 24.56
C ARG A 218 -19.51 14.62 24.41
N TYR A 219 -18.62 13.63 24.43
CA TYR A 219 -17.16 13.82 24.41
C TYR A 219 -16.50 13.21 23.16
N ILE A 220 -16.99 12.06 22.69
CA ILE A 220 -16.60 11.43 21.41
C ILE A 220 -17.52 12.00 20.32
N ASP A 221 -17.05 13.07 19.68
CA ASP A 221 -17.77 13.85 18.68
C ASP A 221 -17.13 13.74 17.28
N GLN A 222 -17.70 14.42 16.28
CA GLN A 222 -17.14 14.45 14.93
C GLN A 222 -15.71 15.00 14.90
N LYS A 223 -15.37 15.95 15.79
CA LYS A 223 -14.01 16.48 15.89
C LYS A 223 -13.04 15.43 16.44
N PHE A 224 -13.40 14.70 17.50
CA PHE A 224 -12.59 13.59 18.00
C PHE A 224 -12.32 12.55 16.92
N VAL A 225 -13.34 12.14 16.16
CA VAL A 225 -13.19 11.20 15.04
C VAL A 225 -12.25 11.75 13.95
N GLN A 226 -12.34 13.04 13.62
CA GLN A 226 -11.43 13.65 12.65
C GLN A 226 -9.97 13.63 13.14
N GLN A 227 -9.73 13.98 14.40
CA GLN A 227 -8.38 13.96 15.00
C GLN A 227 -7.82 12.53 15.11
N LEU A 228 -8.68 11.53 15.34
CA LEU A 228 -8.29 10.11 15.35
C LEU A 228 -7.93 9.60 13.95
N LEU A 229 -8.66 10.01 12.92
CA LEU A 229 -8.37 9.67 11.53
C LEU A 229 -7.07 10.32 11.02
N GLU A 230 -6.70 11.50 11.52
CA GLU A 230 -5.43 12.17 11.19
C GLU A 230 -4.18 11.43 11.72
N LEU A 231 -4.33 10.53 12.71
CA LEU A 231 -3.22 9.74 13.25
C LEU A 231 -2.92 8.45 12.46
N PHE A 232 -3.83 8.01 11.58
CA PHE A 232 -3.57 6.83 10.72
C PHE A 232 -2.40 7.03 9.75
N ASP A 233 -1.94 8.28 9.57
CA ASP A 233 -0.75 8.62 8.78
C ASP A 233 0.57 8.36 9.54
N SER A 234 0.53 7.84 10.77
CA SER A 234 1.72 7.54 11.57
C SER A 234 2.59 6.46 10.91
N GLU A 235 3.91 6.68 10.87
CA GLU A 235 4.88 5.72 10.30
C GLU A 235 4.95 4.42 11.14
N ASP A 236 4.67 4.49 12.44
CA ASP A 236 4.73 3.36 13.36
C ASP A 236 3.54 2.39 13.17
N PRO A 237 3.74 1.16 12.68
CA PRO A 237 2.65 0.22 12.42
C PRO A 237 1.92 -0.21 13.70
N ARG A 238 2.56 -0.12 14.87
CA ARG A 238 1.96 -0.48 16.16
C ARG A 238 0.87 0.52 16.54
N GLU A 239 1.11 1.81 16.27
CA GLU A 239 0.11 2.85 16.46
C GLU A 239 -1.09 2.64 15.51
N ARG A 240 -0.84 2.33 14.24
CA ARG A 240 -1.90 2.10 13.25
C ARG A 240 -2.80 0.91 13.61
N ASP A 241 -2.29 -0.18 14.17
CA ASP A 241 -3.11 -1.32 14.60
C ASP A 241 -4.00 -1.03 15.83
N PHE A 242 -3.49 -0.26 16.80
CA PHE A 242 -4.31 0.25 17.90
C PHE A 242 -5.40 1.22 17.39
N LEU A 243 -5.05 2.17 16.51
CA LEU A 243 -5.99 3.10 15.88
C LEU A 243 -7.07 2.35 15.08
N LYS A 244 -6.69 1.32 14.32
CA LYS A 244 -7.59 0.42 13.58
C LYS A 244 -8.65 -0.17 14.50
N THR A 245 -8.20 -0.78 15.59
CA THR A 245 -9.07 -1.43 16.57
C THR A 245 -9.97 -0.43 17.29
N VAL A 246 -9.43 0.70 17.75
CA VAL A 246 -10.18 1.78 18.41
C VAL A 246 -11.25 2.38 17.49
N LEU A 247 -10.91 2.73 16.25
CA LEU A 247 -11.87 3.28 15.28
C LEU A 247 -12.97 2.27 14.93
N HIS A 248 -12.64 0.99 14.81
CA HIS A 248 -13.64 -0.06 14.60
C HIS A 248 -14.60 -0.18 15.79
N ARG A 249 -14.11 -0.18 17.04
CA ARG A 249 -14.96 -0.17 18.25
C ARG A 249 -15.88 1.07 18.30
N ILE A 250 -15.37 2.25 17.94
CA ILE A 250 -16.15 3.49 17.85
C ILE A 250 -17.23 3.37 16.76
N TYR A 251 -16.90 2.90 15.55
CA TYR A 251 -17.89 2.69 14.48
C TYR A 251 -18.98 1.70 14.91
N GLY A 252 -18.59 0.63 15.62
CA GLY A 252 -19.50 -0.33 16.23
C GLY A 252 -20.49 0.34 17.17
N LYS A 253 -20.00 0.97 18.26
CA LYS A 253 -20.84 1.50 19.34
C LYS A 253 -21.58 2.82 19.01
N PHE A 254 -21.08 3.66 18.10
CA PHE A 254 -21.67 4.99 17.81
C PHE A 254 -22.38 5.07 16.45
N LEU A 255 -23.64 4.61 16.40
CA LEU A 255 -24.48 4.62 15.19
C LEU A 255 -24.51 5.98 14.47
N GLY A 256 -24.60 7.08 15.21
CA GLY A 256 -24.66 8.45 14.66
C GLY A 256 -23.35 8.95 14.04
N LEU A 257 -22.20 8.37 14.39
CA LEU A 257 -20.90 8.73 13.81
C LEU A 257 -20.59 7.93 12.55
N ARG A 258 -21.26 6.79 12.30
CA ARG A 258 -20.98 5.89 11.16
C ARG A 258 -20.96 6.59 9.80
N ALA A 259 -21.91 7.50 9.54
CA ALA A 259 -21.99 8.24 8.29
C ALA A 259 -20.84 9.26 8.13
N PHE A 260 -20.42 9.88 9.24
CA PHE A 260 -19.27 10.80 9.26
C PHE A 260 -17.95 10.04 9.06
N ILE A 261 -17.75 8.92 9.77
CA ILE A 261 -16.56 8.06 9.63
C ILE A 261 -16.38 7.63 8.16
N ARG A 262 -17.43 7.06 7.52
CA ARG A 262 -17.36 6.69 6.10
C ARG A 262 -17.02 7.89 5.21
N LYS A 263 -17.66 9.06 5.44
CA LYS A 263 -17.38 10.26 4.65
C LYS A 263 -15.92 10.72 4.79
N GLN A 264 -15.35 10.70 5.99
CA GLN A 264 -13.98 11.15 6.20
C GLN A 264 -12.95 10.16 5.67
N ILE A 265 -13.15 8.84 5.80
CA ILE A 265 -12.31 7.83 5.14
C ILE A 265 -12.36 7.99 3.61
N ASN A 266 -13.55 8.22 3.03
CA ASN A 266 -13.68 8.52 1.60
C ASN A 266 -12.88 9.76 1.19
N ASN A 267 -12.87 10.83 2.00
CA ASN A 267 -12.09 12.03 1.71
C ASN A 267 -10.57 11.76 1.79
N ILE A 268 -10.11 10.95 2.76
CA ILE A 268 -8.71 10.54 2.88
C ILE A 268 -8.29 9.74 1.64
N PHE A 269 -9.08 8.74 1.24
CA PHE A 269 -8.79 7.95 0.04
C PHE A 269 -8.82 8.79 -1.23
N LEU A 270 -9.81 9.69 -1.42
CA LEU A 270 -9.82 10.59 -2.58
C LEU A 270 -8.58 11.50 -2.62
N ARG A 271 -8.13 11.99 -1.47
CA ARG A 271 -6.91 12.80 -1.34
C ARG A 271 -5.65 12.00 -1.65
N PHE A 272 -5.56 10.77 -1.16
CA PHE A 272 -4.49 9.84 -1.49
C PHE A 272 -4.42 9.55 -3.00
N ILE A 273 -5.55 9.22 -3.65
CA ILE A 273 -5.63 8.85 -5.07
C ILE A 273 -5.35 10.04 -6.01
N TYR A 274 -5.73 11.27 -5.64
CA TYR A 274 -5.77 12.42 -6.56
C TYR A 274 -4.92 13.65 -6.15
N GLU A 275 -4.37 13.72 -4.93
CA GLU A 275 -3.55 14.86 -4.47
C GLU A 275 -2.13 14.47 -4.04
N THR A 276 -1.97 13.43 -3.20
CA THR A 276 -0.70 13.19 -2.47
C THR A 276 0.04 11.92 -2.87
N GLU A 277 -0.64 10.87 -3.33
CA GLU A 277 -0.11 9.50 -3.52
C GLU A 277 0.60 8.86 -2.30
N HIS A 278 0.63 9.57 -1.17
CA HIS A 278 1.22 9.19 0.11
C HIS A 278 0.18 9.33 1.22
N PHE A 279 -0.03 8.24 1.96
CA PHE A 279 -0.75 8.13 3.23
C PHE A 279 -0.41 6.77 3.84
N ASN A 280 0.07 6.70 5.09
CA ASN A 280 0.60 5.44 5.61
C ASN A 280 -0.48 4.39 5.97
N GLY A 281 -1.64 4.83 6.48
CA GLY A 281 -2.68 3.95 7.02
C GLY A 281 -3.75 3.45 6.04
N VAL A 282 -3.44 3.29 4.74
CA VAL A 282 -4.44 2.86 3.75
C VAL A 282 -4.94 1.44 4.04
N ALA A 283 -4.03 0.52 4.37
CA ALA A 283 -4.36 -0.89 4.60
C ALA A 283 -5.29 -1.08 5.81
N GLU A 284 -4.98 -0.41 6.92
CA GLU A 284 -5.75 -0.50 8.16
C GLU A 284 -7.15 0.11 8.00
N LEU A 285 -7.29 1.18 7.22
CA LEU A 285 -8.60 1.73 6.87
C LEU A 285 -9.39 0.80 5.93
N LEU A 286 -8.73 0.08 5.03
CA LEU A 286 -9.37 -0.95 4.18
C LEU A 286 -9.85 -2.16 5.00
N GLU A 287 -9.08 -2.65 5.98
CA GLU A 287 -9.52 -3.72 6.89
C GLU A 287 -10.83 -3.35 7.61
N ILE A 288 -10.89 -2.13 8.18
CA ILE A 288 -12.08 -1.61 8.85
C ILE A 288 -13.25 -1.54 7.86
N LEU A 289 -13.02 -1.05 6.65
CA LEU A 289 -14.05 -0.96 5.61
C LEU A 289 -14.54 -2.34 5.17
N GLY A 290 -13.68 -3.35 5.04
CA GLY A 290 -14.09 -4.73 4.75
C GLY A 290 -15.05 -5.28 5.82
N SER A 291 -14.70 -5.10 7.09
CA SER A 291 -15.58 -5.45 8.22
C SER A 291 -16.92 -4.69 8.18
N ILE A 292 -16.89 -3.40 7.84
CA ILE A 292 -18.09 -2.56 7.69
C ILE A 292 -18.98 -3.01 6.52
N ILE A 293 -18.38 -3.39 5.38
CA ILE A 293 -19.08 -3.83 4.17
C ILE A 293 -19.79 -5.16 4.43
N ASN A 294 -19.15 -6.09 5.11
CA ASN A 294 -19.75 -7.36 5.54
C ASN A 294 -20.95 -7.15 6.48
N GLY A 295 -21.01 -6.02 7.19
CA GLY A 295 -22.14 -5.59 8.01
C GLY A 295 -23.24 -4.81 7.29
N PHE A 296 -23.25 -4.73 5.96
CA PHE A 296 -24.27 -3.99 5.20
C PHE A 296 -25.59 -4.76 5.07
N ALA A 297 -26.66 -4.18 5.62
CA ALA A 297 -28.02 -4.66 5.39
C ALA A 297 -28.42 -4.58 3.90
N LEU A 298 -29.15 -5.60 3.44
CA LEU A 298 -29.75 -5.64 2.11
C LEU A 298 -31.14 -4.95 2.12
N PRO A 299 -31.56 -4.31 1.02
CA PRO A 299 -30.84 -4.12 -0.24
C PRO A 299 -29.73 -3.06 -0.15
N LEU A 300 -28.61 -3.31 -0.85
CA LEU A 300 -27.47 -2.39 -0.87
C LEU A 300 -27.83 -1.00 -1.41
N LYS A 301 -27.67 0.01 -0.54
CA LYS A 301 -27.90 1.43 -0.86
C LYS A 301 -27.01 1.95 -1.99
N ALA A 302 -27.50 2.98 -2.68
CA ALA A 302 -26.76 3.68 -3.72
C ALA A 302 -25.45 4.33 -3.21
N GLU A 303 -25.39 4.81 -1.95
CA GLU A 303 -24.16 5.37 -1.36
C GLU A 303 -22.99 4.36 -1.39
N HIS A 304 -23.24 3.10 -1.06
CA HIS A 304 -22.21 2.06 -1.01
C HIS A 304 -21.76 1.64 -2.42
N LYS A 305 -22.68 1.60 -3.39
CA LYS A 305 -22.36 1.33 -4.80
C LYS A 305 -21.53 2.45 -5.43
N GLN A 306 -21.81 3.71 -5.09
CA GLN A 306 -20.99 4.84 -5.53
C GLN A 306 -19.60 4.86 -4.88
N PHE A 307 -19.49 4.46 -3.60
CA PHE A 307 -18.20 4.31 -2.93
C PHE A 307 -17.28 3.30 -3.63
N LEU A 308 -17.78 2.10 -3.95
CA LEU A 308 -17.05 1.10 -4.74
C LEU A 308 -16.56 1.69 -6.08
N MET A 309 -17.47 2.29 -6.85
CA MET A 309 -17.18 2.77 -8.22
C MET A 309 -16.30 4.03 -8.29
N LYS A 310 -16.26 4.86 -7.24
CA LYS A 310 -15.57 6.17 -7.25
C LYS A 310 -14.37 6.27 -6.30
N VAL A 311 -14.21 5.34 -5.37
CA VAL A 311 -13.09 5.34 -4.43
C VAL A 311 -12.31 4.03 -4.53
N LEU A 312 -12.93 2.89 -4.19
CA LEU A 312 -12.23 1.61 -4.18
C LEU A 312 -11.65 1.25 -5.55
N ILE A 313 -12.44 1.23 -6.63
CA ILE A 313 -11.91 0.91 -7.98
C ILE A 313 -10.77 1.85 -8.38
N PRO A 314 -10.86 3.20 -8.25
CA PRO A 314 -9.71 4.08 -8.47
C PRO A 314 -8.48 3.83 -7.58
N MET A 315 -8.59 3.28 -6.36
CA MET A 315 -7.39 2.95 -5.55
C MET A 315 -6.48 1.93 -6.24
N HIS A 316 -6.99 1.12 -7.16
CA HIS A 316 -6.19 0.12 -7.87
C HIS A 316 -5.20 0.75 -8.88
N THR A 317 -5.26 2.07 -9.14
CA THR A 317 -4.17 2.78 -9.84
C THR A 317 -2.97 3.04 -8.93
N ALA A 318 -3.18 3.21 -7.62
CA ALA A 318 -2.12 3.29 -6.61
C ALA A 318 -1.47 1.91 -6.38
N LYS A 319 -0.45 1.81 -5.50
CA LYS A 319 0.15 0.52 -5.11
C LYS A 319 -0.79 -0.20 -4.11
N GLY A 320 -1.78 -0.98 -4.59
CA GLY A 320 -2.32 -2.14 -3.85
C GLY A 320 -3.84 -2.25 -3.59
N LEU A 321 -4.24 -3.52 -3.39
CA LEU A 321 -5.50 -4.08 -2.84
C LEU A 321 -6.84 -3.89 -3.60
N ALA A 322 -7.83 -4.71 -3.20
CA ALA A 322 -8.79 -5.39 -4.09
C ALA A 322 -10.28 -5.34 -3.64
N LEU A 323 -11.19 -5.80 -4.52
CA LEU A 323 -12.41 -6.64 -4.28
C LEU A 323 -13.73 -6.27 -5.00
N PHE A 324 -14.56 -7.31 -5.16
CA PHE A 324 -15.90 -7.43 -5.78
C PHE A 324 -15.90 -7.56 -7.31
N HIS A 325 -17.06 -7.89 -7.92
CA HIS A 325 -17.07 -8.69 -9.17
C HIS A 325 -17.32 -7.90 -10.48
N ALA A 326 -18.46 -8.08 -11.16
CA ALA A 326 -18.59 -7.76 -12.60
C ALA A 326 -18.40 -6.27 -12.98
N GLN A 327 -18.66 -5.33 -12.07
CA GLN A 327 -18.41 -3.89 -12.30
C GLN A 327 -16.95 -3.51 -12.04
N VAL A 328 -16.29 -4.21 -11.11
CA VAL A 328 -14.89 -4.04 -10.73
C VAL A 328 -13.99 -4.59 -11.81
N ILE A 329 -14.24 -5.78 -12.38
CA ILE A 329 -13.46 -6.29 -13.53
C ILE A 329 -13.45 -5.28 -14.68
N ARG A 330 -14.56 -4.61 -14.98
CA ARG A 330 -14.57 -3.53 -16.00
C ARG A 330 -13.79 -2.28 -15.58
N GLY A 331 -13.59 -2.06 -14.28
CA GLY A 331 -12.67 -1.09 -13.70
C GLY A 331 -11.20 -1.51 -13.81
N LEU A 332 -10.85 -2.72 -13.34
CA LEU A 332 -9.51 -3.31 -13.42
C LEU A 332 -9.01 -3.37 -14.86
N LEU A 333 -9.84 -3.84 -15.80
CA LEU A 333 -9.51 -3.87 -17.23
C LEU A 333 -9.35 -2.47 -17.85
N LYS A 334 -9.97 -1.43 -17.28
CA LYS A 334 -9.79 -0.03 -17.70
C LYS A 334 -8.48 0.55 -17.14
N PHE A 335 -8.15 0.21 -15.89
CA PHE A 335 -6.97 0.70 -15.17
C PHE A 335 -5.76 -0.25 -15.26
N TRP A 336 -5.79 -1.20 -16.20
CA TRP A 336 -4.78 -2.26 -16.31
C TRP A 336 -3.35 -1.71 -16.39
N PRO A 337 -2.42 -2.16 -15.51
CA PRO A 337 -1.05 -1.69 -15.50
C PRO A 337 -0.31 -2.10 -16.77
N LYS A 338 0.44 -1.15 -17.37
CA LYS A 338 1.19 -1.36 -18.64
C LYS A 338 2.71 -1.20 -18.49
N THR A 339 3.16 -0.74 -17.33
CA THR A 339 4.54 -0.32 -17.05
C THR A 339 5.15 -1.01 -15.83
N CYS A 340 4.37 -1.77 -15.07
CA CYS A 340 4.81 -2.48 -13.87
C CYS A 340 4.25 -3.90 -13.87
N SER A 341 5.10 -4.89 -14.15
CA SER A 341 4.71 -6.30 -14.23
C SER A 341 4.34 -6.91 -12.88
N GLN A 342 4.85 -6.38 -11.76
CA GLN A 342 4.41 -6.77 -10.41
C GLN A 342 2.93 -6.43 -10.19
N LYS A 343 2.50 -5.20 -10.51
CA LYS A 343 1.07 -4.82 -10.47
C LYS A 343 0.23 -5.68 -11.41
N GLU A 344 0.76 -6.07 -12.58
CA GLU A 344 0.06 -6.95 -13.51
C GLU A 344 -0.15 -8.37 -12.92
N VAL A 345 0.82 -8.90 -12.18
CA VAL A 345 0.68 -10.14 -11.40
C VAL A 345 -0.34 -9.99 -10.26
N MET A 346 -0.37 -8.86 -9.55
CA MET A 346 -1.39 -8.57 -8.53
C MET A 346 -2.81 -8.54 -9.13
N PHE A 347 -3.00 -7.81 -10.23
CA PHE A 347 -4.29 -7.71 -10.94
C PHE A 347 -4.77 -9.08 -11.47
N LEU A 348 -3.85 -9.95 -11.90
CA LEU A 348 -4.18 -11.33 -12.28
C LEU A 348 -4.63 -12.16 -11.07
N GLY A 349 -3.98 -11.99 -9.91
CA GLY A 349 -4.38 -12.66 -8.67
C GLY A 349 -5.76 -12.24 -8.18
N GLU A 350 -6.02 -10.93 -8.10
CA GLU A 350 -7.34 -10.40 -7.73
C GLU A 350 -8.43 -10.88 -8.71
N ILE A 351 -8.17 -10.90 -10.01
CA ILE A 351 -9.16 -11.39 -10.98
C ILE A 351 -9.46 -12.87 -10.77
N GLU A 352 -8.50 -13.70 -10.35
CA GLU A 352 -8.77 -15.10 -9.99
C GLU A 352 -9.71 -15.20 -8.77
N GLU A 353 -9.41 -14.49 -7.68
CA GLU A 353 -10.29 -14.42 -6.49
C GLU A 353 -11.69 -13.89 -6.83
N ILE A 354 -11.79 -12.94 -7.76
CA ILE A 354 -13.07 -12.41 -8.24
C ILE A 354 -13.83 -13.44 -9.10
N LEU A 355 -13.14 -14.26 -9.88
CA LEU A 355 -13.77 -15.30 -10.70
C LEU A 355 -14.24 -16.49 -9.86
N ASP A 356 -13.56 -16.82 -8.76
CA ASP A 356 -13.92 -17.94 -7.88
C ASP A 356 -15.34 -17.81 -7.28
N VAL A 357 -15.86 -16.58 -7.19
CA VAL A 357 -17.19 -16.27 -6.64
C VAL A 357 -18.17 -15.65 -7.66
N ILE A 358 -17.87 -15.68 -8.96
CA ILE A 358 -18.74 -15.05 -9.98
C ILE A 358 -19.86 -15.99 -10.47
N GLU A 359 -21.11 -15.54 -10.47
CA GLU A 359 -22.19 -16.32 -11.11
C GLU A 359 -21.94 -16.46 -12.64
N PRO A 360 -22.21 -17.63 -13.25
CA PRO A 360 -22.08 -17.81 -14.70
C PRO A 360 -22.90 -16.79 -15.53
N THR A 361 -24.03 -16.31 -15.01
CA THR A 361 -24.86 -15.30 -15.69
C THR A 361 -24.21 -13.91 -15.73
N GLN A 362 -23.27 -13.61 -14.84
CA GLN A 362 -22.50 -12.36 -14.84
C GLN A 362 -21.19 -12.54 -15.62
N PHE A 363 -20.56 -13.71 -15.55
CA PHE A 363 -19.38 -14.08 -16.33
C PHE A 363 -19.59 -13.85 -17.85
N LYS A 364 -20.72 -14.30 -18.39
CA LYS A 364 -21.09 -14.11 -19.82
C LYS A 364 -21.27 -12.64 -20.25
N LYS A 365 -21.18 -11.68 -19.32
CA LYS A 365 -21.18 -10.21 -19.58
C LYS A 365 -19.78 -9.60 -19.59
N ILE A 366 -18.75 -10.37 -19.25
CA ILE A 366 -17.34 -9.94 -19.14
C ILE A 366 -16.34 -10.89 -19.83
N GLU A 367 -16.74 -12.11 -20.18
CA GLU A 367 -15.89 -13.15 -20.80
C GLU A 367 -15.02 -12.61 -21.95
N GLU A 368 -15.61 -11.93 -22.93
CA GLU A 368 -14.88 -11.42 -24.08
C GLU A 368 -13.78 -10.40 -23.73
N PRO A 369 -14.08 -9.24 -23.09
CA PRO A 369 -13.04 -8.27 -22.75
C PRO A 369 -12.03 -8.81 -21.74
N LEU A 370 -12.43 -9.74 -20.86
CA LEU A 370 -11.54 -10.40 -19.90
C LEU A 370 -10.53 -11.32 -20.60
N PHE A 371 -10.99 -12.30 -21.38
CA PHE A 371 -10.08 -13.20 -22.09
C PHE A 371 -9.29 -12.49 -23.19
N LYS A 372 -9.82 -11.39 -23.78
CA LYS A 372 -9.03 -10.48 -24.65
C LYS A 372 -7.90 -9.76 -23.91
N GLN A 373 -7.90 -9.73 -22.57
CA GLN A 373 -6.77 -9.26 -21.76
C GLN A 373 -5.88 -10.41 -21.28
N ILE A 374 -6.44 -11.51 -20.76
CA ILE A 374 -5.67 -12.72 -20.38
C ILE A 374 -4.82 -13.22 -21.57
N SER A 375 -5.36 -13.22 -22.79
CA SER A 375 -4.66 -13.55 -24.04
C SER A 375 -3.39 -12.71 -24.28
N LYS A 376 -3.35 -11.46 -23.82
CA LYS A 376 -2.16 -10.59 -23.85
C LYS A 376 -1.20 -10.88 -22.69
N CYS A 377 -1.72 -11.11 -21.49
CA CYS A 377 -0.91 -11.43 -20.31
C CYS A 377 -0.13 -12.74 -20.51
N VAL A 378 -0.80 -13.76 -21.05
CA VAL A 378 -0.20 -15.02 -21.47
C VAL A 378 0.85 -14.80 -22.59
N SER A 379 0.62 -13.83 -23.48
CA SER A 379 1.59 -13.39 -24.52
C SER A 379 2.71 -12.46 -24.01
N SER A 380 2.78 -12.17 -22.71
CA SER A 380 3.81 -11.29 -22.15
C SER A 380 5.19 -11.95 -22.21
N SER A 381 6.22 -11.19 -22.55
CA SER A 381 7.61 -11.65 -22.46
C SER A 381 8.11 -11.77 -21.02
N HIS A 382 7.37 -11.20 -20.05
CA HIS A 382 7.68 -11.24 -18.63
C HIS A 382 7.13 -12.54 -18.00
N PHE A 383 8.02 -13.47 -17.66
CA PHE A 383 7.62 -14.85 -17.31
C PHE A 383 6.59 -14.92 -16.17
N GLN A 384 6.72 -14.12 -15.10
CA GLN A 384 5.77 -14.15 -13.97
C GLN A 384 4.35 -13.74 -14.37
N VAL A 385 4.19 -12.88 -15.39
CA VAL A 385 2.87 -12.44 -15.89
C VAL A 385 2.24 -13.56 -16.71
N ALA A 386 3.01 -14.16 -17.61
CA ALA A 386 2.55 -15.29 -18.40
C ALA A 386 2.21 -16.51 -17.53
N GLU A 387 3.07 -16.83 -16.55
CA GLU A 387 2.87 -17.90 -15.57
C GLU A 387 1.61 -17.68 -14.72
N ARG A 388 1.48 -16.49 -14.09
CA ARG A 388 0.31 -16.17 -13.26
C ARG A 388 -1.01 -16.20 -14.04
N ALA A 389 -0.98 -15.83 -15.32
CA ALA A 389 -2.13 -15.88 -16.20
C ALA A 389 -2.45 -17.31 -16.71
N LEU A 390 -1.44 -18.19 -16.83
CA LEU A 390 -1.64 -19.60 -17.18
C LEU A 390 -2.18 -20.43 -16.02
N TYR A 391 -1.89 -20.06 -14.76
CA TYR A 391 -2.45 -20.72 -13.58
C TYR A 391 -3.97 -20.57 -13.41
N PHE A 392 -4.63 -19.71 -14.19
CA PHE A 392 -6.10 -19.69 -14.31
C PHE A 392 -6.66 -21.05 -14.76
N TRP A 393 -5.87 -21.86 -15.48
CA TRP A 393 -6.23 -23.22 -15.89
C TRP A 393 -5.99 -24.30 -14.81
N ASN A 394 -5.56 -23.92 -13.60
CA ASN A 394 -5.47 -24.81 -12.44
C ASN A 394 -6.68 -24.71 -11.50
N ASN A 395 -7.51 -23.66 -11.63
CA ASN A 395 -8.72 -23.48 -10.83
C ASN A 395 -9.90 -24.21 -11.51
N GLU A 396 -10.49 -25.19 -10.81
CA GLU A 396 -11.57 -26.04 -11.35
C GLU A 396 -12.85 -25.23 -11.69
N TYR A 397 -13.17 -24.19 -10.92
CA TYR A 397 -14.35 -23.36 -11.18
C TYR A 397 -14.16 -22.50 -12.43
N ILE A 398 -13.00 -21.88 -12.60
CA ILE A 398 -12.64 -21.15 -13.81
C ILE A 398 -12.62 -22.08 -15.03
N LEU A 399 -12.15 -23.33 -14.88
CA LEU A 399 -12.26 -24.36 -15.93
C LEU A 399 -13.71 -24.61 -16.34
N SER A 400 -14.62 -24.78 -15.38
CA SER A 400 -16.05 -25.00 -15.68
C SER A 400 -16.70 -23.81 -16.40
N LEU A 401 -16.33 -22.57 -16.02
CA LEU A 401 -16.77 -21.35 -16.70
C LEU A 401 -16.19 -21.21 -18.12
N ILE A 402 -14.97 -21.72 -18.36
CA ILE A 402 -14.37 -21.78 -19.70
C ILE A 402 -15.07 -22.83 -20.56
N GLU A 403 -15.35 -24.02 -20.02
CA GLU A 403 -16.02 -25.12 -20.73
C GLU A 403 -17.44 -24.72 -21.19
N GLU A 404 -18.23 -24.13 -20.29
CA GLU A 404 -19.57 -23.60 -20.60
C GLU A 404 -19.63 -22.57 -21.74
N ASN A 405 -18.50 -21.92 -22.07
CA ASN A 405 -18.43 -20.77 -22.99
C ASN A 405 -17.29 -20.92 -24.01
N ILE A 406 -16.85 -22.16 -24.25
CA ILE A 406 -15.64 -22.50 -25.01
C ILE A 406 -15.66 -21.92 -26.44
N ASP A 407 -16.83 -21.89 -27.07
CA ASP A 407 -17.03 -21.39 -28.45
C ASP A 407 -16.60 -19.93 -28.66
N LYS A 408 -16.61 -19.11 -27.59
CA LYS A 408 -16.12 -17.73 -27.61
C LYS A 408 -14.70 -17.59 -27.08
N ILE A 409 -14.38 -18.32 -26.00
CA ILE A 409 -13.11 -18.18 -25.29
C ILE A 409 -11.96 -18.79 -26.08
N LEU A 410 -12.16 -19.95 -26.71
CA LEU A 410 -11.13 -20.65 -27.47
C LEU A 410 -10.60 -19.81 -28.65
N PRO A 411 -11.43 -19.21 -29.54
CA PRO A 411 -10.93 -18.31 -30.59
C PRO A 411 -10.10 -17.12 -30.08
N ILE A 412 -10.40 -16.59 -28.89
CA ILE A 412 -9.71 -15.44 -28.29
C ILE A 412 -8.34 -15.83 -27.70
N MET A 413 -8.23 -17.04 -27.13
CA MET A 413 -7.00 -17.53 -26.50
C MET A 413 -6.07 -18.25 -27.47
N PHE A 414 -6.61 -18.95 -28.47
CA PHE A 414 -5.87 -19.88 -29.32
C PHE A 414 -4.67 -19.24 -30.03
N GLY A 415 -4.87 -18.11 -30.71
CA GLY A 415 -3.83 -17.46 -31.53
C GLY A 415 -2.61 -17.02 -30.72
N SER A 416 -2.82 -16.65 -29.45
CA SER A 416 -1.77 -16.30 -28.49
C SER A 416 -1.05 -17.56 -28.02
N LEU A 417 -1.76 -18.52 -27.42
CA LEU A 417 -1.20 -19.78 -26.92
C LEU A 417 -0.39 -20.52 -27.99
N TYR A 418 -0.93 -20.63 -29.21
CA TYR A 418 -0.30 -21.33 -30.33
C TYR A 418 0.94 -20.61 -30.92
N LYS A 419 1.12 -19.32 -30.59
CA LYS A 419 2.36 -18.57 -30.88
C LYS A 419 3.42 -18.83 -29.80
N ILE A 420 3.03 -18.67 -28.53
CA ILE A 420 3.92 -18.75 -27.37
C ILE A 420 4.58 -20.14 -27.25
N SER A 421 3.83 -21.21 -27.55
CA SER A 421 4.32 -22.60 -27.55
C SER A 421 5.47 -22.90 -28.53
N LYS A 422 5.84 -21.93 -29.39
CA LYS A 422 6.90 -22.05 -30.42
C LYS A 422 7.95 -20.94 -30.35
N GLU A 423 7.63 -19.81 -29.73
CA GLU A 423 8.42 -18.57 -29.82
C GLU A 423 8.85 -18.02 -28.45
N HIS A 424 8.40 -18.61 -27.34
CA HIS A 424 8.73 -18.10 -26.00
C HIS A 424 10.10 -18.60 -25.49
N TRP A 425 10.85 -17.71 -24.85
CA TRP A 425 12.23 -17.95 -24.42
C TRP A 425 12.35 -18.86 -23.19
N ASN A 426 11.37 -18.82 -22.27
CA ASN A 426 11.34 -19.64 -21.06
C ASN A 426 10.62 -20.97 -21.34
N PRO A 427 11.29 -22.14 -21.20
CA PRO A 427 10.69 -23.45 -21.49
C PRO A 427 9.59 -23.87 -20.50
N THR A 428 9.59 -23.35 -19.26
CA THR A 428 8.52 -23.64 -18.29
C THR A 428 7.18 -23.06 -18.77
N ILE A 429 7.20 -21.82 -19.28
CA ILE A 429 6.02 -21.18 -19.89
C ILE A 429 5.55 -21.97 -21.12
N VAL A 430 6.49 -22.44 -21.95
CA VAL A 430 6.16 -23.29 -23.11
C VAL A 430 5.45 -24.58 -22.67
N ALA A 431 5.94 -25.25 -21.62
CA ALA A 431 5.31 -26.46 -21.08
C ALA A 431 3.90 -26.19 -20.50
N LEU A 432 3.73 -25.11 -19.72
CA LEU A 432 2.42 -24.69 -19.22
C LEU A 432 1.43 -24.39 -20.37
N VAL A 433 1.88 -23.70 -21.42
CA VAL A 433 1.07 -23.44 -22.62
C VAL A 433 0.69 -24.72 -23.36
N TYR A 434 1.58 -25.73 -23.45
CA TYR A 434 1.22 -27.03 -24.03
C TYR A 434 0.16 -27.77 -23.20
N ASN A 435 0.21 -27.70 -21.88
CA ASN A 435 -0.84 -28.26 -21.01
C ASN A 435 -2.18 -27.55 -21.25
N VAL A 436 -2.20 -26.21 -21.26
CA VAL A 436 -3.41 -25.42 -21.53
C VAL A 436 -3.98 -25.70 -22.93
N LEU A 437 -3.14 -25.79 -23.96
CA LEU A 437 -3.57 -26.16 -25.31
C LEU A 437 -4.18 -27.58 -25.35
N LYS A 438 -3.64 -28.53 -24.59
CA LYS A 438 -4.20 -29.89 -24.48
C LYS A 438 -5.58 -29.88 -23.82
N THR A 439 -5.75 -29.19 -22.68
CA THR A 439 -7.05 -29.04 -22.01
C THR A 439 -8.10 -28.41 -22.92
N LEU A 440 -7.75 -27.36 -23.65
CA LEU A 440 -8.65 -26.69 -24.60
C LEU A 440 -9.02 -27.57 -25.81
N MET A 441 -8.10 -28.44 -26.27
CA MET A 441 -8.36 -29.44 -27.30
C MET A 441 -9.27 -30.58 -26.78
N GLU A 442 -9.16 -30.93 -25.50
CA GLU A 442 -10.02 -31.92 -24.84
C GLU A 442 -11.46 -31.39 -24.65
N MET A 443 -11.63 -30.08 -24.40
CA MET A 443 -12.94 -29.42 -24.33
C MET A 443 -13.67 -29.33 -25.68
N ASN A 444 -13.01 -28.89 -26.76
CA ASN A 444 -13.63 -28.78 -28.09
C ASN A 444 -12.60 -28.98 -29.22
N GLY A 445 -12.19 -30.24 -29.42
CA GLY A 445 -11.19 -30.63 -30.43
C GLY A 445 -11.55 -30.22 -31.86
N LYS A 446 -12.85 -30.23 -32.24
CA LYS A 446 -13.26 -29.79 -33.57
C LYS A 446 -12.97 -28.30 -33.80
N LEU A 447 -13.39 -27.44 -32.87
CA LEU A 447 -13.12 -26.00 -32.96
C LEU A 447 -11.61 -25.72 -32.88
N PHE A 448 -10.87 -26.52 -32.11
CA PHE A 448 -9.41 -26.45 -32.03
C PHE A 448 -8.73 -26.77 -33.37
N ASP A 449 -9.19 -27.79 -34.11
CA ASP A 449 -8.66 -28.14 -35.44
C ASP A 449 -9.04 -27.11 -36.52
N ASP A 450 -10.27 -26.60 -36.50
CA ASP A 450 -10.74 -25.51 -37.38
C ASP A 450 -9.89 -24.24 -37.16
N LEU A 451 -9.66 -23.83 -35.91
CA LEU A 451 -8.80 -22.70 -35.55
C LEU A 451 -7.32 -22.94 -35.90
N THR A 452 -6.81 -24.16 -35.67
CA THR A 452 -5.45 -24.57 -36.05
C THR A 452 -5.24 -24.42 -37.56
N SER A 453 -6.24 -24.78 -38.35
CA SER A 453 -6.21 -24.68 -39.81
C SER A 453 -6.30 -23.22 -40.27
N SER A 454 -7.22 -22.44 -39.69
CA SER A 454 -7.38 -21.02 -39.96
C SER A 454 -6.11 -20.21 -39.65
N TYR A 455 -5.51 -20.40 -38.47
CA TYR A 455 -4.28 -19.71 -38.05
C TYR A 455 -3.09 -20.02 -38.97
N LYS A 456 -2.95 -21.28 -39.43
CA LYS A 456 -1.91 -21.65 -40.41
C LYS A 456 -2.10 -20.90 -41.74
N ALA A 457 -3.34 -20.81 -42.24
CA ALA A 457 -3.65 -20.11 -43.49
C ALA A 457 -3.49 -18.58 -43.37
N GLU A 458 -3.88 -17.98 -42.25
CA GLU A 458 -3.68 -16.56 -41.97
C GLU A 458 -2.19 -16.23 -41.88
N ARG A 459 -1.40 -16.99 -41.12
CA ARG A 459 0.05 -16.77 -41.00
C ARG A 459 0.83 -17.00 -42.31
N GLN A 460 0.32 -17.83 -43.23
CA GLN A 460 0.83 -17.90 -44.61
C GLN A 460 0.47 -16.65 -45.43
N ARG A 461 -0.76 -16.15 -45.29
CA ARG A 461 -1.23 -14.92 -45.95
C ARG A 461 -0.49 -13.68 -45.46
N GLU A 462 -0.14 -13.60 -44.17
CA GLU A 462 0.72 -12.55 -43.61
C GLU A 462 2.11 -12.58 -44.24
N LYS A 463 2.81 -13.73 -44.21
CA LYS A 463 4.13 -13.87 -44.85
C LYS A 463 4.11 -13.49 -46.34
N LYS A 464 3.05 -13.82 -47.07
CA LYS A 464 2.90 -13.41 -48.48
C LYS A 464 2.80 -11.88 -48.62
N LYS A 465 2.02 -11.22 -47.76
CA LYS A 465 1.92 -9.74 -47.72
C LYS A 465 3.25 -9.09 -47.32
N GLU A 466 4.03 -9.70 -46.43
CA GLU A 466 5.35 -9.19 -46.05
C GLU A 466 6.33 -9.25 -47.23
N LEU A 467 6.38 -10.36 -47.95
CA LEU A 467 7.19 -10.51 -49.18
C LEU A 467 6.74 -9.54 -50.29
N GLU A 468 5.43 -9.42 -50.53
CA GLU A 468 4.86 -8.44 -51.47
C GLU A 468 5.25 -6.99 -51.10
N ARG A 469 5.27 -6.68 -49.80
CA ARG A 469 5.68 -5.36 -49.28
C ARG A 469 7.19 -5.13 -49.44
N GLU A 470 8.02 -6.15 -49.21
CA GLU A 470 9.47 -6.09 -49.40
C GLU A 470 9.83 -5.90 -50.89
N GLU A 471 9.14 -6.61 -51.79
CA GLU A 471 9.26 -6.39 -53.24
C GLU A 471 8.87 -4.96 -53.65
N LEU A 472 7.79 -4.41 -53.09
CA LEU A 472 7.36 -3.04 -53.38
C LEU A 472 8.37 -2.00 -52.89
N TRP A 473 9.03 -2.23 -51.74
CA TRP A 473 10.12 -1.38 -51.27
C TRP A 473 11.34 -1.46 -52.19
N LYS A 474 11.78 -2.65 -52.59
CA LYS A 474 12.91 -2.82 -53.54
C LYS A 474 12.65 -2.13 -54.88
N LYS A 475 11.45 -2.31 -55.45
CA LYS A 475 11.02 -1.63 -56.68
C LYS A 475 10.99 -0.10 -56.53
N LEU A 476 10.67 0.42 -55.34
CA LEU A 476 10.74 1.86 -55.04
C LEU A 476 12.17 2.38 -55.00
N GLU A 477 13.11 1.62 -54.44
CA GLU A 477 14.54 1.94 -54.42
C GLU A 477 15.15 1.89 -55.83
N GLU A 478 14.84 0.86 -56.62
CA GLU A 478 15.22 0.75 -58.03
C GLU A 478 14.72 1.95 -58.86
N LEU A 479 13.45 2.34 -58.70
CA LEU A 479 12.89 3.51 -59.38
C LEU A 479 13.52 4.84 -58.92
N LYS A 480 13.90 4.94 -57.64
CA LYS A 480 14.63 6.10 -57.09
C LYS A 480 16.05 6.19 -57.67
N LEU A 481 16.76 5.06 -57.74
CA LEU A 481 18.09 4.95 -58.34
C LEU A 481 18.04 5.29 -59.84
N LYS A 482 17.08 4.72 -60.57
CA LYS A 482 16.89 4.98 -62.00
C LYS A 482 16.61 6.45 -62.29
N LYS A 483 15.72 7.10 -61.52
CA LYS A 483 15.47 8.55 -61.65
C LYS A 483 16.67 9.43 -61.29
N ALA A 484 17.58 8.96 -60.43
CA ALA A 484 18.83 9.65 -60.15
C ALA A 484 19.79 9.56 -61.36
N LEU A 485 19.97 8.37 -61.93
CA LEU A 485 20.73 8.14 -63.17
C LEU A 485 20.14 8.91 -64.37
N GLU A 486 18.82 8.91 -64.55
CA GLU A 486 18.14 9.68 -65.60
C GLU A 486 18.41 11.19 -65.45
N LYS A 487 18.39 11.73 -64.23
CA LYS A 487 18.79 13.12 -63.95
C LYS A 487 20.28 13.38 -64.23
N GLN A 488 21.16 12.47 -63.83
CA GLN A 488 22.61 12.61 -64.00
C GLN A 488 23.00 12.58 -65.49
N ASN A 489 22.41 11.67 -66.27
CA ASN A 489 22.61 11.60 -67.72
C ASN A 489 22.00 12.81 -68.44
N SER A 490 20.86 13.33 -67.97
CA SER A 490 20.26 14.56 -68.52
C SER A 490 21.14 15.79 -68.25
N ALA A 491 21.74 15.89 -67.06
CA ALA A 491 22.69 16.94 -66.73
C ALA A 491 23.99 16.84 -67.56
N TYR A 492 24.49 15.62 -67.78
CA TYR A 492 25.66 15.38 -68.62
C TYR A 492 25.43 15.76 -70.09
N ASN A 493 24.28 15.38 -70.67
CA ASN A 493 23.91 15.78 -72.04
C ASN A 493 23.67 17.30 -72.16
N MET A 494 23.09 17.94 -71.15
CA MET A 494 23.01 19.41 -71.12
C MET A 494 24.40 20.05 -71.15
N HIS A 495 25.38 19.47 -70.44
CA HIS A 495 26.74 19.99 -70.39
C HIS A 495 27.49 19.79 -71.72
N SER A 496 27.31 18.65 -72.41
CA SER A 496 27.94 18.40 -73.71
C SER A 496 27.31 19.19 -74.86
N ILE A 497 26.00 19.49 -74.79
CA ILE A 497 25.36 20.43 -75.71
C ILE A 497 25.94 21.84 -75.52
N LEU A 498 26.10 22.29 -74.27
CA LEU A 498 26.68 23.60 -73.96
C LEU A 498 28.15 23.75 -74.37
N SER A 499 28.96 22.69 -74.27
CA SER A 499 30.34 22.73 -74.80
C SER A 499 30.35 22.82 -76.33
N ASN A 500 29.50 22.03 -77.01
CA ASN A 500 29.47 22.01 -78.47
C ASN A 500 28.89 23.30 -79.09
N THR A 501 28.16 24.12 -78.33
CA THR A 501 27.71 25.46 -78.74
C THR A 501 28.66 26.58 -78.29
N SER A 502 29.92 26.25 -77.95
CA SER A 502 30.96 27.22 -77.56
C SER A 502 32.12 27.31 -78.58
N ASP A 503 32.08 26.53 -79.66
CA ASP A 503 33.10 26.43 -80.72
C ASP A 503 32.56 26.89 -82.12
N GLU A 504 31.44 27.61 -82.17
CA GLU A 504 30.91 28.37 -83.33
C GLU A 504 30.89 29.89 -83.03
#